data_AF-A0A7J9PXP8-F1
#
_entry.id   AF-A0A7J9PXP8-F1
#
_cell.length_a   1.000
_cell.length_b   1.000
_cell.length_c   1.000
_cell.angle_alpha   90.00
_cell.angle_beta   90.00
_cell.angle_gamma   90.00
#
_symmetry.space_group_name_H-M   'P 1'
#
loop_
_entity.id
_entity.type
_entity.pdbx_description
1 polymer ?
#
loop_
_entity_poly.entity_id
_entity_poly.type
_entity_poly.pdbx_seq_one_letter_code
_entity_poly.pdbx_strand_id
1 'polypeptide(L)'
;MKVSDLKNGTKVDDIELKVVEKEEPREFTSKYGSTGKVCNATGEDETGQIKLTLWNDEIEKIDVNQKIKISNGYVKEWNGELQLSAGKYGKLEVLE
;
A
#
# COMPACT_ATOMS: atom_id res chain seq x y z
N MET A 1 -4.05 1.74 13.89
CA MET A 1 -5.36 1.94 13.22
C MET A 1 -5.78 0.62 12.60
N LYS A 2 -7.08 0.35 12.36
CA LYS A 2 -7.55 -0.91 11.76
C LYS A 2 -8.12 -0.69 10.36
N VAL A 3 -8.14 -1.71 9.51
CA VAL A 3 -8.64 -1.64 8.13
C VAL A 3 -10.13 -1.27 8.08
N SER A 4 -10.95 -1.79 8.99
CA SER A 4 -12.39 -1.51 9.00
C SER A 4 -12.75 -0.03 9.24
N ASP A 5 -11.85 0.76 9.83
CA ASP A 5 -12.03 2.20 10.04
C ASP A 5 -11.55 3.06 8.85
N LEU A 6 -10.91 2.45 7.86
CA LEU A 6 -10.35 3.14 6.70
C LEU A 6 -11.44 3.58 5.73
N LYS A 7 -11.37 4.83 5.30
CA LYS A 7 -12.27 5.45 4.32
C LYS A 7 -11.47 6.26 3.32
N ASN A 8 -12.06 6.57 2.18
CA ASN A 8 -11.44 7.47 1.22
C ASN A 8 -11.09 8.81 1.89
N GLY A 9 -9.84 9.26 1.78
CA GLY A 9 -9.38 10.48 2.42
C GLY A 9 -8.81 10.29 3.83
N THR A 10 -8.88 9.09 4.40
CA THR A 10 -8.32 8.82 5.73
C THR A 10 -6.79 8.86 5.67
N LYS A 11 -6.21 9.69 6.54
CA LYS A 11 -4.79 9.64 6.85
C LYS A 11 -4.54 8.54 7.87
N VAL A 12 -3.51 7.77 7.65
CA VAL A 12 -3.14 6.63 8.48
C VAL A 12 -1.80 6.95 9.11
N ASP A 13 -1.81 7.30 10.40
CA ASP A 13 -0.56 7.57 11.13
C ASP A 13 0.30 6.31 11.20
N ASP A 14 -0.32 5.17 11.54
CA ASP A 14 0.36 3.89 11.74
C ASP A 14 -0.63 2.72 11.60
N ILE A 15 -0.33 1.79 10.69
CA ILE A 15 -1.09 0.55 10.48
C ILE A 15 -0.17 -0.62 10.16
N GLU A 16 -0.50 -1.79 10.70
CA GLU A 16 0.20 -3.05 10.46
C GLU A 16 -0.71 -3.95 9.63
N LEU A 17 -0.18 -4.51 8.54
CA LEU A 17 -0.91 -5.34 7.60
C LEU A 17 -0.08 -6.54 7.22
N LYS A 18 -0.71 -7.69 7.03
CA LYS A 18 -0.07 -8.86 6.45
C LYS A 18 -0.35 -8.90 4.95
N VAL A 19 0.69 -8.97 4.14
CA VAL A 19 0.54 -9.10 2.69
C VAL A 19 0.14 -10.53 2.37
N VAL A 20 -1.02 -10.72 1.76
CA VAL A 20 -1.54 -12.04 1.35
C VAL A 20 -1.48 -12.27 -0.14
N GLU A 21 -1.41 -11.21 -0.91
CA GLU A 21 -1.34 -11.27 -2.36
C GLU A 21 -0.51 -10.12 -2.89
N LYS A 22 0.22 -10.37 -3.98
CA LYS A 22 1.02 -9.39 -4.69
C LYS A 22 0.79 -9.62 -6.18
N GLU A 23 0.30 -8.59 -6.85
CA GLU A 23 0.05 -8.63 -8.29
C GLU A 23 1.35 -8.38 -9.06
N GLU A 24 1.28 -8.46 -10.39
CA GLU A 24 2.45 -8.16 -11.22
C GLU A 24 2.74 -6.64 -11.22
N PRO A 25 4.02 -6.23 -11.06
CA PRO A 25 4.37 -4.83 -11.13
C PRO A 25 4.16 -4.29 -12.55
N ARG A 26 3.46 -3.17 -12.65
CA ARG A 26 3.27 -2.43 -13.90
C ARG A 26 4.17 -1.21 -13.95
N GLU A 27 4.67 -0.90 -15.13
CA GLU A 27 5.38 0.36 -15.38
C GLU A 27 4.38 1.50 -15.54
N PHE A 28 4.67 2.64 -14.92
CA PHE A 28 3.89 3.86 -15.09
C PHE A 28 4.80 5.00 -15.56
N THR A 29 4.29 5.82 -16.46
CA THR A 29 4.95 7.05 -16.88
C THR A 29 4.24 8.21 -16.18
N SER A 30 4.98 8.93 -15.33
CA SER A 30 4.50 10.15 -14.70
C SER A 30 4.27 11.24 -15.75
N LYS A 31 3.35 12.16 -15.47
CA LYS A 31 3.05 13.32 -16.32
C LYS A 31 4.27 14.23 -16.58
N TYR A 32 5.31 14.10 -15.75
CA TYR A 32 6.57 14.85 -15.85
C TYR A 32 7.68 14.08 -16.59
N GLY A 33 7.37 12.94 -17.23
CA GLY A 33 8.32 12.16 -18.02
C GLY A 33 9.16 11.15 -17.24
N SER A 34 9.06 11.12 -15.91
CA SER A 34 9.70 10.07 -15.10
C SER A 34 8.94 8.76 -15.23
N THR A 35 9.64 7.68 -15.57
CA THR A 35 9.13 6.32 -15.49
C THR A 35 9.35 5.76 -14.09
N GLY A 36 8.42 4.93 -13.63
CA GLY A 36 8.55 4.20 -12.39
C GLY A 36 7.74 2.91 -12.44
N LYS A 37 7.86 2.10 -11.39
CA LYS A 37 7.08 0.88 -11.24
C LYS A 37 6.07 1.05 -10.13
N VAL A 38 4.88 0.49 -10.34
CA VAL A 38 3.84 0.41 -9.31
C VAL A 38 3.30 -1.02 -9.28
N CYS A 39 3.13 -1.56 -8.09
CA CYS A 39 2.57 -2.89 -7.89
C CYS A 39 1.37 -2.77 -6.96
N ASN A 40 0.30 -3.47 -7.31
CA ASN A 40 -0.81 -3.65 -6.40
C ASN A 40 -0.52 -4.87 -5.52
N ALA A 41 -0.84 -4.78 -4.24
CA ALA A 41 -0.81 -5.90 -3.32
C ALA A 41 -2.09 -5.90 -2.48
N THR A 42 -2.38 -6.99 -1.80
CA THR A 42 -3.52 -7.10 -0.88
C THR A 42 -2.96 -7.30 0.51
N GLY A 43 -3.25 -6.36 1.41
CA GLY A 43 -2.93 -6.42 2.83
C GLY A 43 -4.17 -6.78 3.64
N GLU A 44 -4.01 -7.64 4.64
CA GLU A 44 -5.07 -7.99 5.57
C GLU A 44 -4.67 -7.72 7.02
N ASP A 45 -5.66 -7.38 7.83
CA ASP A 45 -5.58 -7.39 9.29
C ASP A 45 -6.74 -8.21 9.88
N GLU A 46 -6.83 -8.20 11.21
CA GLU A 46 -7.90 -8.86 11.97
C GLU A 46 -9.33 -8.35 11.68
N THR A 47 -9.47 -7.20 11.03
CA THR A 47 -10.75 -6.53 10.71
C THR A 47 -11.16 -6.60 9.26
N GLY A 48 -10.22 -6.85 8.34
CA GLY A 48 -10.53 -6.92 6.93
C GLY A 48 -9.31 -6.88 6.01
N GLN A 49 -9.59 -6.66 4.73
CA GLN A 49 -8.59 -6.62 3.67
C GLN A 49 -8.63 -5.28 2.95
N ILE A 50 -7.47 -4.80 2.51
CA ILE A 50 -7.32 -3.56 1.75
C ILE A 50 -6.27 -3.72 0.66
N LYS A 51 -6.48 -3.05 -0.48
CA LYS A 51 -5.48 -2.99 -1.54
C LYS A 51 -4.36 -2.03 -1.14
N LEU A 52 -3.13 -2.42 -1.42
CA LEU A 52 -1.91 -1.69 -1.17
C LEU A 52 -1.29 -1.27 -2.49
N THR A 53 -0.73 -0.07 -2.53
CA THR A 53 0.03 0.42 -3.68
C THR A 53 1.49 0.59 -3.30
N LEU A 54 2.33 -0.28 -3.89
CA LEU A 54 3.77 -0.32 -3.70
C LEU A 54 4.47 0.39 -4.86
N TRP A 55 5.45 1.23 -4.56
CA TRP A 55 6.19 2.01 -5.55
C TRP A 55 7.65 1.59 -5.64
N ASN A 56 8.15 1.45 -6.87
CA ASN A 56 9.57 1.23 -7.18
C ASN A 56 10.22 0.17 -6.27
N ASP A 57 11.19 0.54 -5.43
CA ASP A 57 11.90 -0.34 -4.50
C ASP A 57 11.01 -1.04 -3.46
N GLU A 58 9.85 -0.47 -3.10
CA GLU A 58 8.90 -1.12 -2.18
C GLU A 58 8.41 -2.45 -2.74
N ILE A 59 8.29 -2.54 -4.07
CA ILE A 59 7.86 -3.75 -4.79
C ILE A 59 8.86 -4.89 -4.55
N GLU A 60 10.15 -4.60 -4.50
CA GLU A 60 11.19 -5.61 -4.33
C GLU A 60 11.44 -5.94 -2.85
N LYS A 61 11.13 -5.02 -1.95
CA LYS A 61 11.29 -5.21 -0.50
C LYS A 61 10.18 -6.05 0.13
N ILE A 62 8.99 -6.02 -0.45
CA ILE A 62 7.79 -6.62 0.15
C ILE A 62 7.40 -7.87 -0.63
N ASP A 63 7.24 -8.97 0.09
CA ASP A 63 6.77 -10.23 -0.45
C ASP A 63 5.48 -10.72 0.21
N VAL A 64 4.85 -11.66 -0.49
CA VAL A 64 3.65 -12.33 0.02
C VAL A 64 4.00 -13.08 1.31
N ASN A 65 3.06 -13.08 2.27
CA ASN A 65 3.18 -13.57 3.64
C ASN A 65 4.04 -12.74 4.59
N GLN A 66 4.56 -11.59 4.17
CA GLN A 66 5.26 -10.68 5.09
C GLN A 66 4.28 -9.76 5.82
N LYS A 67 4.65 -9.38 7.04
CA LYS A 67 3.99 -8.29 7.75
C LYS A 67 4.68 -7.00 7.39
N ILE A 68 3.89 -5.98 7.11
CA ILE A 68 4.37 -4.64 6.82
C ILE A 68 3.71 -3.65 7.75
N LYS A 69 4.42 -2.56 7.97
CA LYS A 69 3.99 -1.41 8.72
C LYS A 69 4.00 -0.20 7.80
N ILE A 70 2.88 0.49 7.71
CA ILE A 70 2.76 1.73 6.97
C ILE A 70 2.55 2.86 7.97
N SER A 71 3.45 3.84 7.92
CA SER A 71 3.37 5.05 8.73
C SER A 71 3.15 6.27 7.84
N ASN A 72 2.34 7.23 8.29
CA ASN A 72 1.92 8.41 7.50
C ASN A 72 1.33 8.05 6.11
N GLY A 73 0.61 6.94 6.04
CA GLY A 73 -0.09 6.49 4.85
C GLY A 73 -1.35 7.29 4.56
N TYR A 74 -1.91 7.05 3.37
CA TYR A 74 -3.14 7.67 2.92
C TYR A 74 -3.99 6.66 2.15
N VAL A 75 -5.28 6.66 2.49
CA VAL A 75 -6.28 5.84 1.80
C VAL A 75 -6.92 6.66 0.71
N LYS A 76 -6.83 6.16 -0.52
CA LYS A 76 -7.43 6.75 -1.71
C LYS A 76 -8.35 5.75 -2.37
N GLU A 77 -9.55 6.17 -2.72
CA GLU A 77 -10.42 5.37 -3.57
C GLU A 77 -9.98 5.49 -5.03
N TRP A 78 -9.77 4.34 -5.67
CA TRP A 78 -9.49 4.24 -7.09
C TRP A 78 -10.44 3.23 -7.72
N ASN A 79 -11.24 3.68 -8.69
CA ASN A 79 -12.20 2.83 -9.40
C ASN A 79 -13.20 2.07 -8.49
N GLY A 80 -13.59 2.69 -7.36
CA GLY A 80 -14.49 2.09 -6.37
C GLY A 80 -13.82 1.20 -5.32
N GLU A 81 -12.49 1.00 -5.40
CA GLU A 81 -11.73 0.22 -4.43
C GLU A 81 -10.83 1.13 -3.57
N LEU A 82 -10.81 0.88 -2.26
CA LEU A 82 -9.92 1.59 -1.34
C LEU A 82 -8.49 1.07 -1.49
N GLN A 83 -7.57 1.97 -1.81
CA GLN A 83 -6.15 1.71 -1.90
C GLN A 83 -5.39 2.49 -0.84
N LEU A 84 -4.63 1.78 -0.03
CA LEU A 84 -3.69 2.34 0.94
C LEU A 84 -2.29 2.44 0.32
N SER A 85 -1.68 3.60 0.46
CA SER A 85 -0.28 3.81 0.07
C SER A 85 0.43 4.66 1.12
N ALA A 86 1.74 4.46 1.27
CA ALA A 86 2.57 5.35 2.08
C ALA A 86 2.58 6.79 1.52
N GLY A 87 2.40 6.97 0.21
CA GLY A 87 2.43 8.30 -0.41
C GLY A 87 3.79 8.99 -0.29
N LYS A 88 3.84 10.31 -0.48
CA LYS A 88 5.11 11.06 -0.56
C LYS A 88 5.86 11.18 0.78
N TYR A 89 5.13 11.21 1.89
CA TYR A 89 5.68 11.43 3.24
C TYR A 89 5.57 10.19 4.13
N GLY A 90 4.90 9.15 3.66
CA GLY A 90 4.81 7.91 4.41
C GLY A 90 6.04 7.05 4.25
N LYS A 91 6.11 6.06 5.14
CA LYS A 91 7.11 5.01 5.14
C LYS A 91 6.41 3.66 5.14
N LEU A 92 7.01 2.73 4.43
CA LEU A 92 6.64 1.33 4.48
C LEU A 92 7.84 0.53 4.96
N GLU A 93 7.65 -0.20 6.04
CA GLU A 93 8.67 -1.04 6.67
C GLU A 93 8.17 -2.48 6.77
N VAL A 94 9.02 -3.45 6.47
CA VAL A 94 8.71 -4.87 6.67
C VAL A 94 9.00 -5.21 8.13
N LEU A 95 8.04 -5.85 8.79
CA LEU A 95 8.17 -6.37 10.14
C LEU A 95 8.61 -7.83 10.05
N GLU A 96 9.68 -8.17 10.80
CA GLU A 96 10.23 -9.53 10.91
C GLU A 96 9.39 -10.43 11.83
#